data_AF-A0A7U9Q025-F1
#
_entry.id   AF-A0A7U9Q025-F1
#
_cell.length_a   1.000
_cell.length_b   1.000
_cell.length_c   1.000
_cell.angle_alpha   90.00
_cell.angle_beta   90.00
_cell.angle_gamma   90.00
#
_symmetry.space_group_name_H-M   'P 1'
#
loop_
_entity.id
_entity.type
_entity.pdbx_description
1 polymer ?
#
loop_
_entity_poly.entity_id
_entity_poly.type
_entity_poly.pdbx_seq_one_letter_code
_entity_poly.pdbx_strand_id
1 'polypeptide(L)'
;MQRLRESSVAQKSSEVPEGAAGPAAGRGRAVHGGRARGGATPTPTPTPTPARARPRTVARTAGASVAALATAGTLLLAPAAVAADGDKVTKNTVNQDYSVTIAAQFTRPNGAMLSRALTYDPKLVPVNSHVTVSERANSDRTRVGLRVDGLVANRTYGAHVHTGTCGVRPESSGPHYQHRKDPRTPSVDPAYANPKNEVWLDFTTDGKGEASSVSRNAWRFRSGEARSVVIHEHRTATKAGVAGTAGRVVACYSVPFNQSKEAAKAVSGLLGKLF
;
A
#
# COMPACT_ATOMS: atom_id res chain seq x y z
N MET A 1 59.19 -25.29 -1.77
CA MET A 1 59.94 -24.27 -1.01
C MET A 1 60.29 -23.12 -1.93
N GLN A 2 59.57 -22.00 -1.88
CA GLN A 2 60.09 -20.68 -2.23
C GLN A 2 59.11 -19.64 -1.68
N ARG A 3 59.62 -18.76 -0.83
CA ARG A 3 58.91 -17.67 -0.15
C ARG A 3 59.00 -16.38 -0.98
N LEU A 4 58.20 -15.40 -0.55
CA LEU A 4 58.30 -13.93 -0.77
C LEU A 4 57.58 -13.47 -2.06
N ARG A 5 56.74 -12.42 -2.10
CA ARG A 5 56.59 -11.24 -1.24
C ARG A 5 55.14 -10.76 -1.19
N GLU A 6 54.71 -10.35 -0.01
CA GLU A 6 53.57 -9.47 0.22
C GLU A 6 53.93 -8.03 -0.22
N SER A 7 52.97 -7.28 -0.73
CA SER A 7 53.07 -5.82 -0.86
C SER A 7 51.80 -5.20 -0.27
N SER A 8 52.01 -4.66 0.93
CA SER A 8 51.11 -3.80 1.68
C SER A 8 50.93 -2.47 0.96
N VAL A 9 49.67 -2.05 0.76
CA VAL A 9 49.34 -0.68 0.39
C VAL A 9 48.73 -0.02 1.62
N ALA A 10 49.47 0.98 2.10
CA ALA A 10 49.19 1.75 3.29
C ALA A 10 47.94 2.62 3.17
N GLN A 11 47.19 2.66 4.28
CA GLN A 11 46.11 3.60 4.56
C GLN A 11 46.67 5.03 4.61
N LYS A 12 46.00 5.96 3.93
CA LYS A 12 46.24 7.40 4.09
C LYS A 12 45.07 8.02 4.83
N SER A 13 45.26 8.17 6.14
CA SER A 13 44.48 9.03 7.01
C SER A 13 44.76 10.49 6.67
N SER A 14 43.72 11.31 6.57
CA SER A 14 43.85 12.77 6.52
C SER A 14 43.01 13.35 7.65
N GLU A 15 43.71 13.74 8.71
CA GLU A 15 43.24 14.58 9.81
C GLU A 15 42.92 16.00 9.30
N VAL A 16 41.89 16.60 9.89
CA VAL A 16 41.56 18.04 9.78
C VAL A 16 41.44 18.55 11.22
N PRO A 17 42.03 19.70 11.58
CA PRO A 17 42.29 20.06 12.97
C PRO A 17 41.08 20.71 13.68
N GLU A 18 41.04 20.48 14.99
CA GLU A 18 40.28 21.26 15.97
C GLU A 18 40.78 22.71 16.04
N GLY A 19 39.83 23.66 16.13
CA GLY A 19 40.08 25.05 16.46
C GLY A 19 38.85 25.63 17.16
N ALA A 20 38.99 25.90 18.46
CA ALA A 20 37.97 26.39 19.37
C ALA A 20 37.81 27.93 19.32
N ALA A 21 36.57 28.43 19.50
CA ALA A 21 36.25 29.68 20.22
C ALA A 21 34.72 29.82 20.41
N GLY A 22 34.28 29.98 21.66
CA GLY A 22 32.89 30.30 22.04
C GLY A 22 32.59 31.81 22.06
N PRO A 23 31.67 32.29 22.92
CA PRO A 23 30.29 32.56 22.56
C PRO A 23 29.91 34.05 22.61
N ALA A 24 28.79 34.44 21.98
CA ALA A 24 28.20 35.76 22.16
C ALA A 24 26.69 35.65 22.46
N ALA A 25 26.36 35.94 23.72
CA ALA A 25 25.02 36.19 24.20
C ALA A 25 24.60 37.63 23.84
N GLY A 26 23.45 37.78 23.19
CA GLY A 26 22.81 39.07 22.95
C GLY A 26 21.52 39.19 23.77
N ARG A 27 21.61 39.82 24.94
CA ARG A 27 20.46 40.28 25.73
C ARG A 27 19.92 41.56 25.09
N GLY A 28 18.65 41.56 24.70
CA GLY A 28 17.91 42.73 24.20
C GLY A 28 16.65 42.97 25.04
N ARG A 29 16.60 44.15 25.63
CA ARG A 29 15.79 44.62 26.75
C ARG A 29 14.30 44.86 26.41
N ALA A 30 13.47 44.65 27.42
CA ALA A 30 12.05 44.99 27.47
C ALA A 30 11.80 46.52 27.38
N VAL A 31 10.68 46.90 26.76
CA VAL A 31 10.02 48.19 26.98
C VAL A 31 8.54 47.94 27.23
N HIS A 32 8.08 48.42 28.39
CA HIS A 32 6.69 48.50 28.82
C HIS A 32 5.95 49.64 28.11
N GLY A 33 4.63 49.48 27.95
CA GLY A 33 3.68 50.59 28.03
C GLY A 33 2.57 50.55 27.00
N GLY A 34 1.31 50.54 27.45
CA GLY A 34 0.18 50.90 26.59
C GLY A 34 -1.08 50.07 26.78
N ARG A 35 -1.75 50.25 27.92
CA ARG A 35 -3.10 49.76 28.20
C ARG A 35 -4.10 50.58 27.39
N ALA A 36 -4.91 49.96 26.53
CA ALA A 36 -6.15 50.54 26.03
C ALA A 36 -7.25 49.49 26.01
N ARG A 37 -8.30 49.75 26.80
CA ARG A 37 -9.57 49.02 26.79
C ARG A 37 -10.32 49.40 25.50
N GLY A 38 -10.82 48.41 24.77
CA GLY A 38 -11.72 48.58 23.62
C GLY A 38 -12.68 47.41 23.60
N GLY A 39 -13.98 47.71 23.48
CA GLY A 39 -15.10 46.84 23.80
C GLY A 39 -15.20 45.54 23.00
N ALA A 40 -15.85 44.57 23.63
CA ALA A 40 -16.35 43.35 23.04
C ALA A 40 -17.39 43.65 21.95
N THR A 41 -17.32 42.90 20.85
CA THR A 41 -18.45 42.71 19.93
C THR A 41 -18.59 41.20 19.72
N PRO A 42 -19.69 40.57 20.15
CA PRO A 42 -19.89 39.14 19.93
C PRO A 42 -20.17 38.85 18.46
N THR A 43 -19.42 37.90 17.88
CA THR A 43 -19.66 37.36 16.55
C THR A 43 -20.95 36.52 16.56
N PRO A 44 -21.89 36.70 15.61
CA PRO A 44 -23.12 35.92 15.59
C PRO A 44 -22.85 34.46 15.18
N THR A 45 -23.34 33.54 16.02
CA THR A 45 -23.45 32.10 15.77
C THR A 45 -24.31 31.82 14.52
N PRO A 46 -23.91 30.93 13.60
CA PRO A 46 -24.77 30.52 12.50
C PRO A 46 -25.93 29.65 13.01
N THR A 47 -27.16 30.08 12.75
CA THR A 47 -28.40 29.35 12.98
C THR A 47 -28.43 28.06 12.13
N PRO A 48 -28.79 26.89 12.71
CA PRO A 48 -28.97 25.67 11.95
C PRO A 48 -30.20 25.76 11.03
N THR A 49 -29.99 25.49 9.74
CA THR A 49 -31.05 25.33 8.74
C THR A 49 -31.89 24.08 9.06
N PRO A 50 -33.24 24.16 9.07
CA PRO A 50 -34.06 22.97 9.28
C PRO A 50 -33.93 22.00 8.10
N ALA A 51 -33.63 20.74 8.42
CA ALA A 51 -33.57 19.64 7.47
C ALA A 51 -34.95 19.38 6.86
N ARG A 52 -35.03 19.48 5.52
CA ARG A 52 -36.23 19.14 4.75
C ARG A 52 -36.43 17.62 4.79
N ALA A 53 -37.46 17.17 5.51
CA ALA A 53 -37.89 15.78 5.54
C ALA A 53 -38.24 15.29 4.12
N ARG A 54 -37.57 14.22 3.66
CA ARG A 54 -37.97 13.49 2.45
C ARG A 54 -39.00 12.41 2.84
N PRO A 55 -40.13 12.30 2.13
CA PRO A 55 -41.10 11.23 2.38
C PRO A 55 -40.49 9.88 1.99
N ARG A 56 -40.53 8.92 2.92
CA ARG A 56 -40.17 7.52 2.66
C ARG A 56 -41.37 6.85 2.00
N THR A 57 -41.23 6.52 0.72
CA THR A 57 -42.18 5.72 -0.03
C THR A 57 -42.18 4.29 0.54
N VAL A 58 -43.34 3.85 1.03
CA VAL A 58 -43.57 2.49 1.52
C VAL A 58 -43.71 1.58 0.30
N ALA A 59 -42.70 0.72 0.06
CA ALA A 59 -42.79 -0.33 -0.94
C ALA A 59 -43.63 -1.49 -0.38
N ARG A 60 -44.79 -1.71 -1.00
CA ARG A 60 -45.71 -2.82 -0.73
C ARG A 60 -45.03 -4.14 -1.10
N THR A 61 -44.89 -5.04 -0.14
CA THR A 61 -44.52 -6.44 -0.38
C THR A 61 -45.73 -7.17 -0.98
N ALA A 62 -45.65 -7.50 -2.27
CA ALA A 62 -46.59 -8.43 -2.91
C ALA A 62 -46.23 -9.87 -2.51
N GLY A 63 -47.23 -10.62 -2.08
CA GLY A 63 -47.10 -12.00 -1.65
C GLY A 63 -46.81 -12.95 -2.81
N ALA A 64 -46.04 -14.00 -2.52
CA ALA A 64 -45.88 -15.16 -3.37
C ALA A 64 -46.55 -16.36 -2.67
N SER A 65 -47.70 -16.77 -3.20
CA SER A 65 -48.27 -18.08 -2.96
C SER A 65 -47.79 -19.00 -4.08
N VAL A 66 -47.13 -20.11 -3.76
CA VAL A 66 -46.91 -21.21 -4.70
C VAL A 66 -47.42 -22.49 -4.06
N ALA A 67 -48.52 -22.99 -4.62
CA ALA A 67 -49.06 -24.30 -4.33
C ALA A 67 -48.16 -25.36 -4.99
N ALA A 68 -47.75 -26.37 -4.23
CA ALA A 68 -47.11 -27.56 -4.76
C ALA A 68 -48.19 -28.59 -5.13
N LEU A 69 -48.31 -28.94 -6.41
CA LEU A 69 -48.97 -30.16 -6.84
C LEU A 69 -47.91 -31.22 -7.16
N ALA A 70 -48.02 -32.36 -6.49
CA ALA A 70 -47.32 -33.58 -6.78
C ALA A 70 -48.01 -34.32 -7.93
N THR A 71 -47.23 -34.85 -8.88
CA THR A 71 -47.64 -35.96 -9.75
C THR A 71 -46.49 -36.95 -9.93
N ALA A 72 -46.88 -38.21 -9.98
CA ALA A 72 -46.05 -39.40 -9.83
C ALA A 72 -45.48 -39.92 -11.16
N GLY A 73 -44.31 -40.54 -11.06
CA GLY A 73 -43.91 -41.82 -11.66
C GLY A 73 -44.19 -42.12 -13.13
N THR A 74 -43.11 -42.25 -13.90
CA THR A 74 -42.98 -43.35 -14.89
C THR A 74 -41.50 -43.66 -15.10
N LEU A 75 -41.15 -44.93 -14.91
CA LEU A 75 -39.81 -45.51 -14.97
C LEU A 75 -39.57 -46.03 -16.39
N LEU A 76 -38.59 -45.49 -17.10
CA LEU A 76 -38.06 -46.04 -18.35
C LEU A 76 -36.54 -46.16 -18.22
N LEU A 77 -36.05 -47.40 -18.19
CA LEU A 77 -34.63 -47.72 -18.27
C LEU A 77 -34.12 -47.47 -19.70
N ALA A 78 -33.15 -46.58 -19.83
CA ALA A 78 -32.30 -46.43 -21.01
C ALA A 78 -30.83 -46.41 -20.56
N PRO A 79 -29.91 -46.99 -21.34
CA PRO A 79 -28.53 -47.23 -20.92
C PRO A 79 -27.80 -45.92 -20.63
N ALA A 80 -27.05 -45.92 -19.52
CA ALA A 80 -26.15 -44.84 -19.12
C ALA A 80 -25.05 -44.68 -20.18
N ALA A 81 -25.28 -43.79 -21.15
CA ALA A 81 -24.19 -43.14 -21.84
C ALA A 81 -23.52 -42.21 -20.82
N VAL A 82 -22.42 -42.68 -20.23
CA VAL A 82 -21.39 -41.81 -19.65
C VAL A 82 -20.83 -40.97 -20.80
N ALA A 83 -21.55 -39.92 -21.14
CA ALA A 83 -20.93 -38.75 -21.73
C ALA A 83 -20.04 -38.18 -20.63
N ALA A 84 -18.75 -38.51 -20.71
CA ALA A 84 -17.72 -37.66 -20.17
C ALA A 84 -17.92 -36.30 -20.85
N ASP A 85 -18.77 -35.45 -20.27
CA ASP A 85 -18.85 -34.06 -20.66
C ASP A 85 -17.55 -33.45 -20.16
N GLY A 86 -16.57 -33.47 -21.07
CA GLY A 86 -15.25 -32.94 -20.85
C GLY A 86 -15.42 -31.54 -20.31
N ASP A 87 -14.86 -31.35 -19.12
CA ASP A 87 -14.83 -30.09 -18.39
C ASP A 87 -14.52 -28.98 -19.39
N LYS A 88 -15.57 -28.24 -19.80
CA LYS A 88 -15.41 -27.15 -20.75
C LYS A 88 -14.68 -26.07 -20.01
N VAL A 89 -13.36 -26.10 -20.09
CA VAL A 89 -12.54 -24.92 -19.90
C VAL A 89 -13.01 -23.94 -20.97
N THR A 90 -13.92 -23.04 -20.60
CA THR A 90 -14.12 -21.79 -21.32
C THR A 90 -12.78 -21.07 -21.23
N LYS A 91 -11.92 -21.28 -22.23
CA LYS A 91 -10.86 -20.35 -22.57
C LYS A 91 -11.56 -19.06 -22.98
N ASN A 92 -11.90 -18.25 -21.99
CA ASN A 92 -12.27 -16.87 -22.23
C ASN A 92 -10.96 -16.15 -22.55
N THR A 93 -10.52 -16.28 -23.80
CA THR A 93 -9.54 -15.34 -24.34
C THR A 93 -10.25 -14.01 -24.36
N VAL A 94 -9.85 -13.15 -23.42
CA VAL A 94 -10.32 -11.80 -23.06
C VAL A 94 -11.09 -11.79 -21.73
N ASN A 95 -10.37 -11.90 -20.62
CA ASN A 95 -10.77 -11.17 -19.42
C ASN A 95 -9.84 -9.96 -19.31
N GLN A 96 -10.20 -8.84 -19.97
CA GLN A 96 -9.49 -7.57 -19.78
C GLN A 96 -9.53 -7.15 -18.32
N ASP A 97 -10.50 -7.65 -17.55
CA ASP A 97 -10.69 -7.31 -16.15
C ASP A 97 -9.95 -8.29 -15.23
N TYR A 98 -8.79 -7.85 -14.71
CA TYR A 98 -8.03 -8.57 -13.71
C TYR A 98 -8.37 -8.06 -12.30
N SER A 99 -8.56 -8.98 -11.36
CA SER A 99 -8.77 -8.64 -9.95
C SER A 99 -8.06 -9.65 -9.04
N VAL A 100 -7.30 -9.14 -8.07
CA VAL A 100 -6.68 -9.92 -7.00
C VAL A 100 -6.87 -9.20 -5.66
N THR A 101 -6.99 -9.97 -4.59
CA THR A 101 -6.82 -9.48 -3.21
C THR A 101 -5.96 -10.48 -2.46
N ILE A 102 -4.91 -10.00 -1.80
CA ILE A 102 -4.03 -10.83 -0.97
C ILE A 102 -3.82 -10.15 0.38
N ALA A 103 -3.71 -10.96 1.43
CA ALA A 103 -3.52 -10.49 2.80
C ALA A 103 -2.38 -11.25 3.48
N ALA A 104 -1.71 -10.59 4.43
CA ALA A 104 -0.66 -11.17 5.23
C ALA A 104 -0.54 -10.45 6.58
N GLN A 105 0.17 -11.09 7.51
CA GLN A 105 0.66 -10.46 8.74
C GLN A 105 2.13 -10.10 8.58
N PHE A 106 2.52 -8.94 9.11
CA PHE A 106 3.92 -8.53 9.11
C PHE A 106 4.75 -9.35 10.08
N THR A 107 5.90 -9.82 9.60
CA THR A 107 6.89 -10.56 10.40
C THR A 107 8.25 -9.87 10.30
N ARG A 108 9.16 -10.17 11.23
CA ARG A 108 10.55 -9.70 11.08
C ARG A 108 11.22 -10.47 9.93
N PRO A 109 12.14 -9.85 9.18
CA PRO A 109 12.92 -10.57 8.19
C PRO A 109 13.73 -11.71 8.84
N ASN A 110 13.57 -12.92 8.31
CA ASN A 110 14.36 -14.09 8.66
C ASN A 110 15.01 -14.63 7.39
N GLY A 111 16.35 -14.63 7.33
CA GLY A 111 17.10 -15.05 6.15
C GLY A 111 16.88 -16.52 5.74
N ALA A 112 16.44 -17.38 6.65
CA ALA A 112 16.14 -18.78 6.34
C ALA A 112 14.74 -18.98 5.70
N MET A 113 13.77 -18.13 6.06
CA MET A 113 12.40 -18.18 5.56
C MET A 113 11.80 -16.77 5.51
N LEU A 114 11.81 -16.16 4.33
CA LEU A 114 11.23 -14.83 4.14
C LEU A 114 9.72 -14.91 3.91
N SER A 115 8.96 -14.31 4.82
CA SER A 115 7.56 -13.98 4.58
C SER A 115 7.43 -12.95 3.46
N ARG A 116 6.26 -12.92 2.83
CA ARG A 116 5.92 -11.89 1.84
C ARG A 116 5.76 -10.51 2.47
N ALA A 117 5.32 -10.43 3.72
CA ALA A 117 5.11 -9.20 4.47
C ALA A 117 6.13 -9.08 5.60
N LEU A 118 6.98 -8.05 5.49
CA LEU A 118 8.10 -7.81 6.38
C LEU A 118 7.98 -6.43 7.05
N THR A 119 8.19 -6.39 8.37
CA THR A 119 8.38 -5.14 9.12
C THR A 119 9.85 -4.94 9.43
N TYR A 120 10.37 -3.77 9.09
CA TYR A 120 11.75 -3.34 9.38
C TYR A 120 11.80 -2.37 10.57
N ASP A 121 10.66 -1.83 10.99
CA ASP A 121 10.51 -1.14 12.27
C ASP A 121 9.24 -1.59 13.01
N PRO A 122 9.38 -2.56 13.93
CA PRO A 122 8.29 -3.03 14.77
C PRO A 122 7.68 -1.97 15.70
N LYS A 123 8.33 -0.82 15.90
CA LYS A 123 7.76 0.28 16.70
C LYS A 123 6.73 1.09 15.92
N LEU A 124 6.75 1.03 14.58
CA LEU A 124 5.81 1.73 13.70
C LEU A 124 4.82 0.76 13.05
N VAL A 125 5.32 -0.39 12.59
CA VAL A 125 4.52 -1.48 12.02
C VAL A 125 4.77 -2.72 12.88
N PRO A 126 3.99 -2.93 13.96
CA PRO A 126 4.16 -4.06 14.87
C PRO A 126 4.16 -5.41 14.16
N VAL A 127 4.89 -6.38 14.72
CA VAL A 127 4.77 -7.78 14.28
C VAL A 127 3.33 -8.25 14.50
N ASN A 128 2.81 -9.06 13.59
CA ASN A 128 1.42 -9.54 13.52
C ASN A 128 0.37 -8.47 13.14
N SER A 129 0.78 -7.22 12.85
CA SER A 129 -0.14 -6.27 12.23
C SER A 129 -0.48 -6.73 10.80
N HIS A 130 -1.68 -6.41 10.33
CA HIS A 130 -2.22 -6.95 9.08
C HIS A 130 -2.07 -5.97 7.92
N VAL A 131 -1.87 -6.54 6.73
CA VAL A 131 -1.91 -5.80 5.46
C VAL A 131 -2.73 -6.57 4.44
N THR A 132 -3.62 -5.86 3.76
CA THR A 132 -4.37 -6.36 2.61
C THR A 132 -4.12 -5.43 1.44
N VAL A 133 -3.72 -6.01 0.31
CA VAL A 133 -3.57 -5.30 -0.96
C VAL A 133 -4.53 -5.91 -1.97
N SER A 134 -5.25 -5.05 -2.69
CA SER A 134 -6.05 -5.45 -3.83
C SER A 134 -5.58 -4.71 -5.07
N GLU A 135 -5.59 -5.39 -6.21
CA GLU A 135 -5.45 -4.77 -7.52
C GLU A 135 -6.70 -5.13 -8.33
N ARG A 136 -7.30 -4.11 -8.94
CA ARG A 136 -8.28 -4.25 -10.01
C ARG A 136 -7.74 -3.55 -11.24
N ALA A 137 -7.92 -4.16 -12.38
CA ALA A 137 -7.31 -3.79 -13.63
C ALA A 137 -8.33 -4.02 -14.73
N ASN A 138 -8.41 -3.12 -15.70
CA ASN A 138 -9.04 -3.38 -16.99
C ASN A 138 -8.01 -3.10 -18.10
N SER A 139 -8.42 -3.02 -19.37
CA SER A 139 -7.49 -2.86 -20.51
C SER A 139 -6.53 -1.66 -20.40
N ASP A 140 -6.94 -0.56 -19.77
CA ASP A 140 -6.18 0.70 -19.74
C ASP A 140 -5.96 1.30 -18.33
N ARG A 141 -6.59 0.77 -17.28
CA ARG A 141 -6.55 1.37 -15.92
C ARG A 141 -6.13 0.39 -14.86
N THR A 142 -5.49 0.91 -13.83
CA THR A 142 -5.16 0.21 -12.58
C THR A 142 -5.83 0.89 -11.40
N ARG A 143 -6.41 0.09 -10.50
CA ARG A 143 -6.84 0.52 -9.18
C ARG A 143 -6.17 -0.37 -8.14
N VAL A 144 -5.33 0.21 -7.30
CA VAL A 144 -4.70 -0.47 -6.17
C VAL A 144 -5.35 0.01 -4.88
N GLY A 145 -5.74 -0.92 -4.02
CA GLY A 145 -6.23 -0.62 -2.68
C GLY A 145 -5.32 -1.21 -1.62
N LEU A 146 -5.08 -0.46 -0.55
CA LEU A 146 -4.35 -0.87 0.64
C LEU A 146 -5.28 -0.77 1.85
N ARG A 147 -5.29 -1.80 2.70
CA ARG A 147 -5.85 -1.75 4.05
C ARG A 147 -4.80 -2.25 5.03
N VAL A 148 -4.69 -1.59 6.17
CA VAL A 148 -3.82 -1.96 7.27
C VAL A 148 -4.61 -1.98 8.57
N ASP A 149 -4.16 -2.81 9.51
CA ASP A 149 -4.73 -2.97 10.84
C ASP A 149 -3.61 -3.29 11.84
N GLY A 150 -3.71 -2.73 13.05
CA GLY A 150 -2.72 -2.92 14.12
C GLY A 150 -1.41 -2.14 13.93
N LEU A 151 -1.38 -1.08 13.13
CA LEU A 151 -0.25 -0.14 13.08
C LEU A 151 -0.32 0.85 14.25
N VAL A 152 0.73 1.66 14.46
CA VAL A 152 0.64 2.78 15.42
C VAL A 152 -0.52 3.70 15.05
N ALA A 153 -1.39 3.98 16.02
CA ALA A 153 -2.59 4.80 15.88
C ALA A 153 -2.28 6.27 15.56
N ASN A 154 -3.23 6.96 14.91
CA ASN A 154 -3.19 8.40 14.61
C ASN A 154 -1.91 8.87 13.91
N ARG A 155 -1.34 8.02 13.05
CA ARG A 155 -0.05 8.27 12.39
C ARG A 155 -0.20 8.25 10.87
N THR A 156 0.43 9.22 10.22
CA THR A 156 0.54 9.27 8.76
C THR A 156 1.76 8.51 8.26
N TYR A 157 1.56 7.76 7.18
CA TYR A 157 2.58 7.02 6.46
C TYR A 157 2.47 7.34 4.96
N GLY A 158 3.62 7.30 4.28
CA GLY A 158 3.68 7.21 2.83
C GLY A 158 3.59 5.74 2.44
N ALA A 159 2.98 5.44 1.29
CA ALA A 159 3.01 4.07 0.77
C ALA A 159 3.00 4.06 -0.74
N HIS A 160 3.85 3.23 -1.34
CA HIS A 160 4.07 3.22 -2.78
C HIS A 160 4.18 1.81 -3.32
N VAL A 161 3.88 1.64 -4.61
CA VAL A 161 4.26 0.41 -5.31
C VAL A 161 5.71 0.52 -5.75
N HIS A 162 6.49 -0.52 -5.46
CA HIS A 162 7.90 -0.60 -5.82
C HIS A 162 8.16 -1.71 -6.84
N THR A 163 9.33 -1.63 -7.45
CA THR A 163 9.74 -2.49 -8.57
C THR A 163 10.30 -3.85 -8.16
N GLY A 164 10.81 -3.98 -6.94
CA GLY A 164 11.39 -5.20 -6.36
C GLY A 164 10.46 -5.87 -5.34
N THR A 165 10.77 -7.13 -4.99
CA THR A 165 10.11 -7.84 -3.88
C THR A 165 10.74 -7.45 -2.55
N CYS A 166 10.03 -7.70 -1.45
CA CYS A 166 10.61 -7.56 -0.12
C CYS A 166 11.76 -8.57 0.08
N GLY A 167 12.77 -8.18 0.83
CA GLY A 167 13.91 -9.02 1.17
C GLY A 167 14.38 -8.77 2.61
N VAL A 168 15.47 -9.42 3.02
CA VAL A 168 16.02 -9.21 4.38
C VAL A 168 16.28 -7.73 4.65
N ARG A 169 16.74 -7.01 3.62
CA ARG A 169 17.03 -5.60 3.68
C ARG A 169 15.93 -4.76 3.02
N PRO A 170 15.58 -3.59 3.56
CA PRO A 170 14.56 -2.72 2.99
C PRO A 170 14.83 -2.35 1.52
N GLU A 171 16.10 -2.16 1.14
CA GLU A 171 16.50 -1.77 -0.22
C GLU A 171 16.13 -2.81 -1.30
N SER A 172 15.85 -4.05 -0.91
CA SER A 172 15.48 -5.14 -1.84
C SER A 172 14.20 -4.83 -2.63
N SER A 173 13.33 -3.96 -2.09
CA SER A 173 12.12 -3.51 -2.78
C SER A 173 12.42 -2.64 -3.99
N GLY A 174 13.65 -2.12 -4.16
CA GLY A 174 14.00 -1.26 -5.30
C GLY A 174 13.30 0.10 -5.28
N PRO A 175 13.41 0.89 -6.36
CA PRO A 175 12.74 2.19 -6.47
C PRO A 175 11.22 2.05 -6.66
N HIS A 176 10.52 3.18 -6.55
CA HIS A 176 9.10 3.28 -6.89
C HIS A 176 8.85 2.82 -8.33
N TYR A 177 7.72 2.16 -8.56
CA TYR A 177 7.25 1.92 -9.91
C TYR A 177 6.77 3.24 -10.53
N GLN A 178 7.36 3.60 -11.66
CA GLN A 178 6.96 4.73 -12.47
C GLN A 178 6.42 4.25 -13.82
N HIS A 179 5.23 4.72 -14.21
CA HIS A 179 4.69 4.42 -15.53
C HIS A 179 5.55 5.06 -16.63
N ARG A 180 5.83 6.35 -16.54
CA ARG A 180 6.88 7.03 -17.32
C ARG A 180 8.13 7.08 -16.45
N LYS A 181 9.18 6.37 -16.86
CA LYS A 181 10.44 6.31 -16.10
C LYS A 181 11.16 7.66 -16.16
N ASP A 182 11.60 8.15 -15.01
CA ASP A 182 12.53 9.28 -14.94
C ASP A 182 13.89 8.82 -15.50
N PRO A 183 14.49 9.55 -16.47
CA PRO A 183 15.86 9.26 -16.91
C PRO A 183 16.91 9.49 -15.81
N ARG A 184 16.58 10.22 -14.74
CA ARG A 184 17.44 10.42 -13.57
C ARG A 184 16.86 9.69 -12.36
N THR A 185 17.65 8.80 -11.78
CA THR A 185 17.26 8.03 -10.59
C THR A 185 18.23 8.29 -9.44
N PRO A 186 17.74 8.36 -8.18
CA PRO A 186 16.34 8.30 -7.76
C PRO A 186 15.55 9.54 -8.20
N SER A 187 14.29 9.34 -8.59
CA SER A 187 13.43 10.42 -9.07
C SER A 187 13.00 11.32 -7.92
N VAL A 188 13.21 12.63 -8.08
CA VAL A 188 12.70 13.69 -7.18
C VAL A 188 12.05 14.83 -7.97
N ASP A 189 11.84 14.62 -9.27
CA ASP A 189 11.20 15.54 -10.17
C ASP A 189 9.68 15.27 -10.18
N PRO A 190 8.83 16.24 -9.80
CA PRO A 190 7.39 16.07 -9.77
C PRO A 190 6.76 15.79 -11.15
N ALA A 191 7.48 15.97 -12.26
CA ALA A 191 7.04 15.50 -13.58
C ALA A 191 6.94 13.96 -13.66
N TYR A 192 7.76 13.25 -12.86
CA TYR A 192 7.85 11.79 -12.81
C TYR A 192 7.39 11.23 -11.46
N ALA A 193 7.82 11.81 -10.35
CA ALA A 193 7.43 11.43 -8.99
C ALA A 193 6.12 12.11 -8.56
N ASN A 194 5.00 11.57 -9.03
CA ASN A 194 3.65 12.10 -8.74
C ASN A 194 2.57 10.99 -8.80
N PRO A 195 1.40 11.19 -8.18
CA PRO A 195 0.35 10.16 -8.10
C PRO A 195 -0.32 9.84 -9.44
N LYS A 196 -0.11 10.62 -10.51
CA LYS A 196 -0.59 10.26 -11.85
C LYS A 196 0.33 9.25 -12.51
N ASN A 197 1.62 9.28 -12.20
CA ASN A 197 2.66 8.45 -12.82
C ASN A 197 3.10 7.26 -11.95
N GLU A 198 2.85 7.34 -10.64
CA GLU A 198 3.15 6.31 -9.64
C GLU A 198 1.87 5.87 -8.93
N VAL A 199 1.91 4.73 -8.26
CA VAL A 199 0.84 4.31 -7.33
C VAL A 199 1.20 4.79 -5.93
N TRP A 200 0.57 5.90 -5.50
CA TRP A 200 0.68 6.41 -4.14
C TRP A 200 -0.56 6.03 -3.33
N LEU A 201 -0.32 5.53 -2.12
CA LEU A 201 -1.27 4.91 -1.21
C LEU A 201 -1.11 5.47 0.21
N ASP A 202 -0.58 6.69 0.35
CA ASP A 202 -0.46 7.39 1.64
C ASP A 202 -1.75 7.26 2.46
N PHE A 203 -1.58 7.06 3.77
CA PHE A 203 -2.69 6.86 4.69
C PHE A 203 -2.38 7.43 6.07
N THR A 204 -3.43 7.70 6.84
CA THR A 204 -3.34 8.01 8.27
C THR A 204 -4.15 6.96 9.01
N THR A 205 -3.54 6.31 9.99
CA THR A 205 -4.25 5.38 10.87
C THR A 205 -5.19 6.12 11.80
N ASP A 206 -6.30 5.49 12.14
CA ASP A 206 -7.22 5.99 13.16
C ASP A 206 -6.74 5.64 14.58
N GLY A 207 -7.58 5.88 15.59
CA GLY A 207 -7.28 5.58 17.00
C GLY A 207 -7.08 4.09 17.30
N LYS A 208 -7.42 3.19 16.39
CA LYS A 208 -7.23 1.74 16.51
C LYS A 208 -6.02 1.23 15.72
N GLY A 209 -5.33 2.10 14.97
CA GLY A 209 -4.25 1.68 14.09
C GLY A 209 -4.73 1.16 12.73
N GLU A 210 -6.00 1.40 12.37
CA GLU A 210 -6.58 0.97 11.11
C GLU A 210 -6.51 2.09 10.06
N ALA A 211 -6.28 1.72 8.80
CA ALA A 211 -6.41 2.66 7.69
C ALA A 211 -6.78 1.97 6.38
N SER A 212 -7.27 2.75 5.42
CA SER A 212 -7.38 2.32 4.03
C SER A 212 -7.01 3.44 3.07
N SER A 213 -6.45 3.08 1.91
CA SER A 213 -6.09 4.00 0.85
C SER A 213 -6.30 3.36 -0.53
N VAL A 214 -6.58 4.18 -1.53
CA VAL A 214 -6.86 3.73 -2.89
C VAL A 214 -6.18 4.65 -3.89
N SER A 215 -5.44 4.06 -4.82
CA SER A 215 -4.89 4.74 -5.98
C SER A 215 -5.64 4.32 -7.25
N ARG A 216 -5.78 5.25 -8.20
CA ARG A 216 -6.44 5.04 -9.49
C ARG A 216 -5.60 5.68 -10.58
N ASN A 217 -5.14 4.87 -11.52
CA ASN A 217 -4.23 5.29 -12.58
C ASN A 217 -4.78 4.89 -13.95
N ALA A 218 -4.64 5.78 -14.94
CA ALA A 218 -5.07 5.57 -16.33
C ALA A 218 -4.00 4.85 -17.16
N TRP A 219 -3.36 3.84 -16.56
CA TRP A 219 -2.38 2.97 -17.20
C TRP A 219 -2.33 1.63 -16.46
N ARG A 220 -1.66 0.65 -17.09
CA ARG A 220 -1.37 -0.68 -16.55
C ARG A 220 0.04 -0.79 -15.98
N PHE A 221 0.24 -1.65 -14.99
CA PHE A 221 1.60 -2.11 -14.66
C PHE A 221 2.19 -2.88 -15.84
N ARG A 222 3.45 -2.58 -16.17
CA ARG A 222 4.23 -3.45 -17.07
C ARG A 222 4.46 -4.80 -16.40
N SER A 223 4.43 -5.86 -17.18
CA SER A 223 4.60 -7.24 -16.68
C SER A 223 5.92 -7.37 -15.92
N GLY A 224 5.87 -7.86 -14.68
CA GLY A 224 7.05 -8.13 -13.85
C GLY A 224 7.73 -6.89 -13.23
N GLU A 225 7.27 -5.67 -13.54
CA GLU A 225 7.92 -4.45 -13.07
C GLU A 225 7.35 -3.88 -11.77
N ALA A 226 6.18 -4.34 -11.31
CA ALA A 226 5.58 -3.95 -10.03
C ALA A 226 5.48 -5.18 -9.12
N ARG A 227 6.09 -5.14 -7.94
CA ARG A 227 6.35 -6.36 -7.16
C ARG A 227 6.11 -6.25 -5.66
N SER A 228 5.92 -5.04 -5.13
CA SER A 228 5.61 -4.84 -3.72
C SER A 228 4.86 -3.54 -3.46
N VAL A 229 4.18 -3.47 -2.31
CA VAL A 229 3.75 -2.22 -1.68
C VAL A 229 4.69 -1.98 -0.50
N VAL A 230 5.29 -0.80 -0.44
CA VAL A 230 6.22 -0.39 0.61
C VAL A 230 5.57 0.70 1.44
N ILE A 231 5.74 0.62 2.76
CA ILE A 231 5.26 1.62 3.72
C ILE A 231 6.49 2.39 4.22
N HIS A 232 6.38 3.71 4.20
CA HIS A 232 7.41 4.66 4.57
C HIS A 232 7.04 5.45 5.82
N GLU A 233 8.06 5.97 6.50
CA GLU A 233 7.91 6.62 7.81
C GLU A 233 7.07 7.90 7.80
N HIS A 234 7.06 8.65 6.70
CA HIS A 234 6.44 9.97 6.58
C HIS A 234 5.49 10.04 5.39
N ARG A 235 4.61 11.04 5.39
CA ARG A 235 3.82 11.41 4.21
C ARG A 235 4.74 11.67 3.01
N THR A 236 4.26 11.31 1.82
CA THR A 236 4.97 11.56 0.57
C THR A 236 5.06 13.05 0.28
N ALA A 237 6.29 13.55 0.11
CA ALA A 237 6.55 14.91 -0.31
C ALA A 237 6.26 15.08 -1.80
N THR A 238 5.78 16.28 -2.18
CA THR A 238 5.36 16.59 -3.56
C THR A 238 6.16 17.73 -4.19
N LYS A 239 6.98 18.44 -3.41
CA LYS A 239 7.74 19.59 -3.89
C LYS A 239 8.93 19.15 -4.75
N ALA A 240 9.30 19.98 -5.72
CA ALA A 240 10.47 19.75 -6.54
C ALA A 240 11.74 19.55 -5.70
N GLY A 241 12.59 18.60 -6.11
CA GLY A 241 13.81 18.23 -5.40
C GLY A 241 13.60 17.23 -4.26
N VAL A 242 12.34 17.00 -3.84
CA VAL A 242 11.99 16.02 -2.81
C VAL A 242 10.73 15.21 -3.18
N ALA A 243 10.21 15.34 -4.40
CA ALA A 243 8.97 14.69 -4.79
C ALA A 243 9.10 13.16 -4.71
N GLY A 244 8.06 12.48 -4.23
CA GLY A 244 8.07 11.03 -4.02
C GLY A 244 8.80 10.58 -2.75
N THR A 245 9.63 11.41 -2.12
CA THR A 245 10.30 11.00 -0.88
C THR A 245 9.30 10.90 0.29
N ALA A 246 9.46 9.87 1.13
CA ALA A 246 8.56 9.61 2.26
C ALA A 246 9.33 9.16 3.52
N GLY A 247 10.63 9.44 3.59
CA GLY A 247 11.51 8.90 4.62
C GLY A 247 11.86 7.43 4.38
N ARG A 248 12.44 6.80 5.39
CA ARG A 248 12.91 5.41 5.29
C ARG A 248 11.76 4.42 5.13
N VAL A 249 12.09 3.26 4.57
CA VAL A 249 11.19 2.11 4.47
C VAL A 249 11.00 1.47 5.85
N VAL A 250 9.75 1.35 6.30
CA VAL A 250 9.41 0.79 7.62
C VAL A 250 8.75 -0.58 7.52
N ALA A 251 8.09 -0.87 6.39
CA ALA A 251 7.55 -2.20 6.10
C ALA A 251 7.42 -2.41 4.58
N CYS A 252 7.30 -3.66 4.16
CA CYS A 252 7.14 -4.05 2.77
C CYS A 252 6.23 -5.26 2.65
N TYR A 253 5.35 -5.28 1.66
CA TYR A 253 4.55 -6.45 1.30
C TYR A 253 4.76 -6.81 -0.18
N SER A 254 5.25 -8.02 -0.46
CA SER A 254 5.45 -8.53 -1.81
C SER A 254 4.09 -8.92 -2.41
N VAL A 255 3.77 -8.34 -3.56
CA VAL A 255 2.48 -8.48 -4.25
C VAL A 255 2.72 -8.93 -5.70
N PRO A 256 2.07 -9.99 -6.19
CA PRO A 256 2.21 -10.45 -7.57
C PRO A 256 1.27 -9.66 -8.48
N PHE A 257 1.52 -8.36 -8.62
CA PHE A 257 0.69 -7.48 -9.46
C PHE A 257 0.69 -7.95 -10.91
N ASN A 258 -0.44 -7.79 -11.59
CA ASN A 258 -0.64 -8.11 -13.00
C ASN A 258 -0.30 -9.59 -13.35
N GLN A 259 -0.37 -10.51 -12.39
CA GLN A 259 -0.09 -11.94 -12.56
C GLN A 259 -1.13 -12.80 -11.82
N SER A 260 -2.27 -13.10 -12.47
CA SER A 260 -3.38 -13.84 -11.83
C SER A 260 -3.01 -15.28 -11.48
N LYS A 261 -2.17 -15.92 -12.31
CA LYS A 261 -1.71 -17.30 -12.09
C LYS A 261 -0.75 -17.41 -10.89
N GLU A 262 0.18 -16.47 -10.74
CA GLU A 262 1.09 -16.43 -9.59
C GLU A 262 0.41 -15.99 -8.29
N ALA A 263 -0.59 -15.09 -8.38
CA ALA A 263 -1.45 -14.75 -7.26
C ALA A 263 -2.21 -15.98 -6.72
N ALA A 264 -2.79 -16.79 -7.62
CA ALA A 264 -3.53 -18.00 -7.24
C ALA A 264 -2.62 -19.06 -6.58
N LYS A 265 -1.36 -19.17 -7.06
CA LYS A 265 -0.34 -20.05 -6.46
C LYS A 265 0.09 -19.58 -5.06
N ALA A 266 0.22 -18.26 -4.86
CA ALA A 266 0.54 -17.67 -3.56
C ALA A 266 -0.56 -17.89 -2.50
N VAL A 267 -1.84 -17.95 -2.91
CA VAL A 267 -2.97 -18.26 -2.02
C VAL A 267 -3.04 -19.76 -1.70
N SER A 268 -2.81 -20.64 -2.69
CA SER A 268 -2.91 -22.09 -2.50
C SER A 268 -1.80 -22.68 -1.60
N GLY A 269 -0.61 -22.05 -1.57
CA GLY A 269 0.48 -22.45 -0.69
C GLY A 269 0.23 -22.24 0.81
N LEU A 270 -0.82 -21.49 1.19
CA LEU A 270 -1.24 -21.27 2.58
C LEU A 270 -2.21 -22.35 3.09
N LEU A 271 -2.96 -23.00 2.19
CA LEU A 271 -3.93 -24.06 2.55
C LEU A 271 -3.33 -25.47 2.53
N GLY A 272 -2.27 -25.70 1.75
CA GLY A 272 -1.58 -27.00 1.69
C GLY A 272 -0.66 -27.32 2.88
N LYS A 273 -0.69 -26.51 3.96
CA LYS A 273 0.04 -26.76 5.21
C LYS A 273 -0.89 -27.02 6.42
N LEU A 274 -2.18 -27.16 6.16
CA LEU A 274 -3.21 -27.47 7.16
C LEU A 274 -3.91 -28.82 6.90
N PHE A 275 -3.36 -29.63 5.99
CA PHE A 275 -3.72 -31.03 5.77
C PHE A 275 -2.45 -31.85 5.55
#